data_AF-A0A350CK24-F1
#
_entry.id   AF-A0A350CK24-F1
#
_cell.length_a   1.000
_cell.length_b   1.000
_cell.length_c   1.000
_cell.angle_alpha   90.00
_cell.angle_beta   90.00
_cell.angle_gamma   90.00
#
_symmetry.space_group_name_H-M   'P 1'
#
loop_
_entity.id
_entity.type
_entity.pdbx_description
1 polymer ?
#
loop_
_entity_poly.entity_id
_entity_poly.type
_entity_poly.pdbx_seq_one_letter_code
_entity_poly.pdbx_strand_id
1 'polypeptide(L)'
;MSHADSSFPAENHASIPGSTVQAVLLAEHLPAGWQPAKLGSRIFRQHTSVGFAAPEQLTTAGTARQDRGHTLLLLTLPDLTPAADFSLNQPQTDALRIWVAAGDSVDDGPCQLIQLQGVLMCVGSSRAAISGTPDRIQAVSGSVLEHCWLQAQMLRLEQQISERWHELDEDTPAAFELTEPMLDRRQQLQDRFRQMIAAKALLARLAPLIDCPAVWPPTLTTQAAERLREKSRLSDRLQFLRDQLEVFERVYEPCGQRISDFLSSRKSHTLEWVIIVLLAFETLLLVVDLLSSLSAGT
;
A
#
# COMPACT_ATOMS: atom_id res chain seq x y z
N MET A 1 18.26 -13.32 -5.65
CA MET A 1 17.75 -13.43 -7.02
C MET A 1 17.73 -12.04 -7.62
N SER A 2 18.31 -11.91 -8.81
CA SER A 2 18.71 -10.63 -9.43
C SER A 2 17.52 -9.70 -9.63
N HIS A 3 17.59 -8.49 -9.06
CA HIS A 3 16.70 -7.40 -9.44
C HIS A 3 16.93 -7.12 -10.92
N ALA A 4 15.91 -7.40 -11.73
CA ALA A 4 15.88 -6.95 -13.11
C ALA A 4 15.79 -5.43 -13.10
N ASP A 5 16.82 -4.79 -13.65
CA ASP A 5 16.79 -3.39 -14.07
C ASP A 5 15.58 -3.21 -14.99
N SER A 6 14.49 -2.68 -14.43
CA SER A 6 13.37 -2.13 -15.19
C SER A 6 13.79 -0.77 -15.75
N SER A 7 14.84 -0.76 -16.56
CA SER A 7 15.12 0.33 -17.47
C SER A 7 13.92 0.43 -18.41
N PHE A 8 13.10 1.46 -18.22
CA PHE A 8 12.05 1.80 -19.16
C PHE A 8 12.65 1.77 -20.57
N PRO A 9 12.13 0.96 -21.50
CA PRO A 9 12.58 1.04 -22.88
C PRO A 9 12.19 2.43 -23.39
N ALA A 10 13.19 3.32 -23.42
CA ALA A 10 13.24 4.36 -24.42
C ALA A 10 13.17 3.66 -25.78
N GLU A 11 12.52 4.28 -26.77
CA GLU A 11 12.38 3.75 -28.14
C GLU A 11 11.13 2.90 -28.41
N ASN A 12 9.96 3.53 -28.26
CA ASN A 12 9.03 3.69 -29.38
C ASN A 12 7.90 4.61 -28.95
N HIS A 13 8.18 5.91 -28.94
CA HIS A 13 7.11 6.90 -28.99
C HIS A 13 6.48 6.79 -30.38
N ALA A 14 5.57 5.83 -30.57
CA ALA A 14 4.57 5.94 -31.62
C ALA A 14 3.81 7.25 -31.31
N SER A 15 4.26 8.35 -31.93
CA SER A 15 3.70 9.67 -31.75
C SER A 15 2.29 9.61 -32.32
N ILE A 16 1.30 9.39 -31.47
CA ILE A 16 -0.10 9.48 -31.89
C ILE A 16 -0.31 10.96 -32.26
N PRO A 17 -0.63 11.30 -33.51
CA PRO A 17 -0.73 12.68 -33.95
C PRO A 17 -1.80 13.42 -33.14
N GLY A 18 -1.49 14.62 -32.67
CA GLY A 18 -2.38 15.41 -31.81
C GLY A 18 -2.39 15.00 -30.34
N SER A 19 -1.66 13.94 -29.94
CA SER A 19 -1.56 13.55 -28.54
C SER A 19 -0.57 14.43 -27.77
N THR A 20 -0.84 14.63 -26.48
CA THR A 20 0.13 15.17 -25.53
C THR A 20 0.43 14.12 -24.48
N VAL A 21 1.73 13.87 -24.23
CA VAL A 21 2.19 12.91 -23.22
C VAL A 21 2.85 13.68 -22.09
N GLN A 22 2.41 13.43 -20.87
CA GLN A 22 2.94 14.07 -19.67
C GLN A 22 3.34 13.01 -18.65
N ALA A 23 4.43 13.28 -17.93
CA ALA A 23 4.78 12.55 -16.73
C ALA A 23 3.89 13.01 -15.58
N VAL A 24 3.37 12.06 -14.79
CA VAL A 24 2.60 12.35 -13.60
C VAL A 24 3.23 11.64 -12.40
N LEU A 25 3.44 12.38 -11.32
CA LEU A 25 3.89 11.87 -10.03
C LEU A 25 2.79 12.05 -9.00
N LEU A 26 2.48 10.96 -8.31
CA LEU A 26 1.50 10.87 -7.25
C LEU A 26 2.24 10.53 -5.95
N ALA A 27 2.56 11.55 -5.16
CA ALA A 27 3.40 11.39 -3.96
C ALA A 27 2.95 12.31 -2.82
N GLU A 28 3.29 11.95 -1.58
CA GLU A 28 3.04 12.82 -0.42
C GLU A 28 3.72 14.19 -0.58
N HIS A 29 4.94 14.21 -1.12
CA HIS A 29 5.73 15.42 -1.37
C HIS A 29 6.24 15.44 -2.82
N LEU A 30 6.09 16.57 -3.50
CA LEU A 30 6.57 16.74 -4.87
C LEU A 30 8.02 17.26 -4.89
N PRO A 31 8.93 16.66 -5.67
CA PRO A 31 10.28 17.16 -5.83
C PRO A 31 10.30 18.47 -6.64
N ALA A 32 11.40 19.21 -6.52
CA ALA A 32 11.61 20.43 -7.31
C ALA A 32 11.54 20.13 -8.82
N GLY A 33 10.90 21.02 -9.57
CA GLY A 33 10.71 20.90 -11.02
C GLY A 33 9.36 20.29 -11.44
N TRP A 34 8.60 19.70 -10.51
CA TRP A 34 7.25 19.21 -10.76
C TRP A 34 6.21 20.31 -10.59
N GLN A 35 5.29 20.44 -11.55
CA GLN A 35 4.19 21.42 -11.49
C GLN A 35 3.02 20.85 -10.69
N PRO A 36 2.66 21.41 -9.53
CA PRO A 36 1.58 20.90 -8.70
C PRO A 36 0.22 21.13 -9.35
N ALA A 37 -0.66 20.14 -9.27
CA ALA A 37 -2.03 20.22 -9.76
C ALA A 37 -3.04 19.79 -8.69
N LYS A 38 -4.17 20.49 -8.64
CA LYS A 38 -5.27 20.20 -7.72
C LYS A 38 -6.31 19.32 -8.42
N LEU A 39 -6.02 18.04 -8.58
CA LEU A 39 -6.91 17.07 -9.22
C LEU A 39 -7.44 16.03 -8.22
N GLY A 40 -8.57 15.40 -8.56
CA GLY A 40 -9.20 14.34 -7.78
C GLY A 40 -10.07 14.82 -6.61
N SER A 41 -10.58 13.84 -5.85
CA SER A 41 -11.46 14.09 -4.70
C SER A 41 -10.76 14.86 -3.57
N ARG A 42 -11.53 15.41 -2.63
CA ARG A 42 -10.95 16.08 -1.44
C ARG A 42 -10.14 15.08 -0.60
N ILE A 43 -10.65 13.87 -0.44
CA ILE A 43 -10.02 12.82 0.37
C ILE A 43 -8.71 12.39 -0.31
N PHE A 44 -8.72 12.16 -1.63
CA PHE A 44 -7.51 11.89 -2.41
C PHE A 44 -6.40 12.95 -2.19
N ARG A 45 -6.76 14.23 -2.27
CA ARG A 45 -5.82 15.35 -2.05
C ARG A 45 -5.30 15.49 -0.62
N GLN A 46 -5.90 14.80 0.36
CA GLN A 46 -5.36 14.72 1.73
C GLN A 46 -4.27 13.66 1.86
N HIS A 47 -4.23 12.69 0.94
CA HIS A 47 -3.32 11.56 0.98
C HIS A 47 -2.18 11.67 -0.04
N THR A 48 -2.37 12.42 -1.12
CA THR A 48 -1.36 12.54 -2.17
C THR A 48 -1.42 13.88 -2.88
N SER A 49 -0.26 14.29 -3.40
CA SER A 49 -0.08 15.44 -4.28
C SER A 49 0.14 14.96 -5.70
N VAL A 50 -0.46 15.67 -6.67
CA VAL A 50 -0.30 15.39 -8.10
C VAL A 50 0.67 16.41 -8.68
N GLY A 51 1.75 15.93 -9.29
CA GLY A 51 2.71 16.74 -10.03
C GLY A 51 2.73 16.35 -11.51
N PHE A 52 2.85 17.33 -12.39
CA PHE A 52 3.08 17.13 -13.82
C PHE A 52 4.49 17.56 -14.23
N ALA A 53 5.07 16.84 -15.19
CA ALA A 53 6.40 17.10 -15.74
C ALA A 53 6.51 16.65 -17.20
N ALA A 54 7.60 17.03 -17.85
CA ALA A 54 7.97 16.45 -19.14
C ALA A 54 8.32 14.96 -18.97
N PRO A 55 8.02 14.09 -19.96
CA PRO A 55 8.28 12.65 -19.89
C PRO A 55 9.73 12.29 -19.51
N GLU A 56 10.70 13.09 -19.94
CA GLU A 56 12.13 12.91 -19.68
C GLU A 56 12.50 13.03 -18.18
N GLN A 57 11.66 13.67 -17.36
CA GLN A 57 11.93 13.77 -15.92
C GLN A 57 11.62 12.45 -15.18
N LEU A 58 10.86 11.52 -15.77
CA LEU A 58 10.58 10.21 -15.17
C LEU A 58 11.81 9.31 -15.06
N THR A 59 12.70 9.33 -16.06
CA THR A 59 13.94 8.55 -16.02
C THR A 59 14.90 9.06 -14.94
N THR A 60 14.87 10.36 -14.65
CA THR A 60 15.68 10.99 -13.60
C THR A 60 15.07 10.75 -12.21
N ALA A 61 13.74 10.68 -12.10
CA ALA A 61 13.05 10.37 -10.85
C ALA A 61 13.05 8.86 -10.52
N GLY A 62 13.10 8.00 -11.53
CA GLY A 62 13.09 6.53 -11.39
C GLY A 62 14.31 5.97 -10.64
N THR A 63 15.43 6.70 -10.62
CA THR A 63 16.61 6.35 -9.81
C THR A 63 16.49 6.80 -8.34
N ALA A 64 15.61 7.76 -8.04
CA ALA A 64 15.27 8.18 -6.68
C ALA A 64 14.08 7.39 -6.10
N ARG A 65 14.05 6.07 -6.34
CA ARG A 65 12.95 5.13 -6.03
C ARG A 65 12.70 4.88 -4.52
N GLN A 66 13.22 5.73 -3.64
CA GLN A 66 13.09 5.62 -2.19
C GLN A 66 12.25 6.78 -1.64
N ASP A 67 10.94 6.77 -1.92
CA ASP A 67 9.90 6.61 -0.91
C ASP A 67 8.53 7.08 -1.46
N ARG A 68 7.56 6.16 -1.44
CA ARG A 68 6.10 6.39 -1.47
C ARG A 68 5.44 7.03 -2.71
N GLY A 69 6.17 7.49 -3.72
CA GLY A 69 5.58 8.01 -4.96
C GLY A 69 5.15 6.93 -5.95
N HIS A 70 4.03 7.14 -6.64
CA HIS A 70 3.64 6.37 -7.84
C HIS A 70 3.77 7.26 -9.08
N THR A 71 4.51 6.79 -10.08
CA THR A 71 4.74 7.49 -11.34
C THR A 71 3.97 6.85 -12.48
N LEU A 72 3.31 7.65 -13.30
CA LEU A 72 2.61 7.20 -14.49
C LEU A 72 2.81 8.15 -15.67
N LEU A 73 2.68 7.62 -16.88
CA LEU A 73 2.59 8.43 -18.10
C LEU A 73 1.12 8.63 -18.45
N LEU A 74 0.71 9.90 -18.57
CA LEU A 74 -0.63 10.27 -19.01
C LEU A 74 -0.57 10.76 -20.45
N LEU A 75 -1.25 10.05 -21.35
CA LEU A 75 -1.49 10.50 -22.71
C LEU A 75 -2.89 11.11 -22.81
N THR A 76 -3.00 12.34 -23.29
CA THR A 76 -4.28 12.95 -23.61
C THR A 76 -4.37 13.21 -25.10
N LEU A 77 -5.49 12.82 -25.69
CA LEU A 77 -5.77 12.96 -27.11
C LEU A 77 -7.06 13.79 -27.28
N PRO A 78 -6.93 15.12 -27.44
CA PRO A 78 -8.08 15.99 -27.62
C PRO A 78 -8.73 15.73 -28.99
N ASP A 79 -9.96 15.24 -28.98
CA ASP A 79 -10.78 15.11 -30.17
C ASP A 79 -11.57 16.41 -30.38
N LEU A 80 -11.35 17.06 -31.53
CA LEU A 80 -12.04 18.30 -31.91
C LEU A 80 -13.52 18.08 -32.25
N THR A 81 -13.87 16.85 -32.60
CA THR A 81 -15.26 16.41 -32.82
C THR A 81 -15.61 15.33 -31.80
N PRO A 82 -16.73 15.46 -31.06
CA PRO A 82 -17.17 14.40 -30.17
C PRO A 82 -17.45 13.15 -31.02
N ALA A 83 -16.56 12.17 -30.98
CA ALA A 83 -16.77 10.92 -31.68
C ALA A 83 -18.07 10.29 -31.16
N ALA A 84 -19.06 10.16 -32.05
CA ALA A 84 -20.35 9.59 -31.72
C ALA A 84 -20.23 8.10 -31.35
N ASP A 85 -19.19 7.43 -31.85
CA ASP A 85 -18.85 6.04 -31.56
C ASP A 85 -17.36 5.90 -31.30
N PHE A 86 -16.97 5.42 -30.11
CA PHE A 86 -15.65 4.82 -29.87
C PHE A 86 -15.79 3.31 -29.99
N SER A 87 -16.08 2.83 -31.20
CA SER A 87 -16.10 1.39 -31.44
C SER A 87 -14.70 0.80 -31.23
N LEU A 88 -14.64 -0.40 -30.66
CA LEU A 88 -13.40 -1.16 -30.44
C LEU A 88 -12.58 -1.38 -31.74
N ASN A 89 -13.23 -1.28 -32.89
CA ASN A 89 -12.62 -1.48 -34.20
C ASN A 89 -12.05 -0.20 -34.82
N GLN A 90 -12.05 0.92 -34.09
CA GLN A 90 -11.42 2.14 -34.57
C GLN A 90 -9.90 2.08 -34.37
N PRO A 91 -9.11 2.43 -35.39
CA PRO A 91 -7.65 2.34 -35.32
C PRO A 91 -7.06 3.22 -34.21
N GLN A 92 -7.73 4.31 -33.85
CA GLN A 92 -7.35 5.21 -32.77
C GLN A 92 -7.55 4.57 -31.38
N THR A 93 -8.65 3.86 -31.16
CA THR A 93 -8.92 3.10 -29.93
C THR A 93 -7.88 1.99 -29.74
N ASP A 94 -7.57 1.26 -30.82
CA ASP A 94 -6.55 0.22 -30.80
C ASP A 94 -5.15 0.77 -30.53
N ALA A 95 -4.79 1.91 -31.13
CA ALA A 95 -3.52 2.57 -30.89
C ALA A 95 -3.36 3.00 -29.42
N LEU A 96 -4.40 3.56 -28.80
CA LEU A 96 -4.39 3.92 -27.39
C LEU A 96 -4.23 2.68 -26.50
N ARG A 97 -4.95 1.60 -26.82
CA ARG A 97 -4.84 0.33 -26.09
C ARG A 97 -3.43 -0.25 -26.16
N ILE A 98 -2.84 -0.29 -27.35
CA ILE A 98 -1.47 -0.78 -27.56
C ILE A 98 -0.47 0.10 -26.81
N TRP A 99 -0.64 1.42 -26.83
CA TRP A 99 0.26 2.35 -26.15
C TRP A 99 0.23 2.16 -24.62
N VAL A 100 -0.95 1.97 -24.04
CA VAL A 100 -1.12 1.67 -22.61
C VAL A 100 -0.52 0.31 -22.28
N ALA A 101 -0.89 -0.74 -23.01
CA ALA A 101 -0.40 -2.10 -22.78
C ALA A 101 1.13 -2.23 -22.93
N ALA A 102 1.76 -1.38 -23.75
CA ALA A 102 3.23 -1.34 -23.86
C ALA A 102 3.95 -0.83 -22.60
N GLY A 103 3.22 -0.29 -21.61
CA GLY A 103 3.76 0.06 -20.30
C GLY A 103 3.56 -1.00 -19.23
N ASP A 104 2.76 -2.03 -19.50
CA ASP A 104 2.38 -3.03 -18.52
C ASP A 104 3.30 -4.26 -18.65
N SER A 105 3.64 -4.87 -17.51
CA SER A 105 4.31 -6.17 -17.50
C SER A 105 3.31 -7.30 -17.77
N VAL A 106 3.79 -8.49 -18.13
CA VAL A 106 2.92 -9.66 -18.39
C VAL A 106 2.06 -10.02 -17.17
N ASP A 107 2.53 -9.70 -15.97
CA ASP A 107 1.86 -10.02 -14.70
C ASP A 107 0.83 -8.95 -14.26
N ASP A 108 0.84 -7.75 -14.85
CA ASP A 108 -0.05 -6.64 -14.45
C ASP A 108 -1.50 -6.80 -14.94
N GLY A 109 -1.75 -7.78 -15.80
CA GLY A 109 -3.06 -8.05 -16.40
C GLY A 109 -3.40 -7.13 -17.58
N PRO A 110 -4.59 -7.28 -18.16
CA PRO A 110 -4.98 -6.52 -19.34
C PRO A 110 -5.36 -5.08 -19.00
N CYS A 111 -4.94 -4.15 -19.87
CA CYS A 111 -5.35 -2.75 -19.79
C CYS A 111 -6.89 -2.60 -19.79
N GLN A 112 -7.39 -1.69 -18.97
CA GLN A 112 -8.81 -1.47 -18.79
C GLN A 112 -9.32 -0.36 -19.70
N LEU A 113 -10.16 -0.73 -20.68
CA LEU A 113 -10.79 0.24 -21.59
C LEU A 113 -12.21 0.61 -21.12
N ILE A 114 -12.49 1.88 -20.92
CA ILE A 114 -13.80 2.38 -20.49
C ILE A 114 -14.23 3.51 -21.41
N GLN A 115 -15.43 3.38 -21.96
CA GLN A 115 -16.07 4.44 -22.72
C GLN A 115 -17.24 5.00 -21.91
N LEU A 116 -17.26 6.31 -21.71
CA LEU A 116 -18.32 6.98 -20.96
C LEU A 116 -18.59 8.35 -21.55
N GLN A 117 -19.84 8.59 -21.97
CA GLN A 117 -20.33 9.89 -22.44
C GLN A 117 -19.30 10.59 -23.36
N GLY A 118 -18.94 9.96 -24.48
CA GLY A 118 -18.02 10.54 -25.47
C GLY A 118 -16.56 10.73 -25.00
N VAL A 119 -16.15 10.05 -23.93
CA VAL A 119 -14.75 9.95 -23.49
C VAL A 119 -14.32 8.50 -23.52
N LEU A 120 -13.12 8.26 -24.03
CA LEU A 120 -12.44 6.98 -23.94
C LEU A 120 -11.32 7.08 -22.91
N MET A 121 -11.30 6.17 -21.95
CA MET A 121 -10.27 6.03 -20.94
C MET A 121 -9.64 4.65 -21.10
N CYS A 122 -8.32 4.58 -21.20
CA CYS A 122 -7.56 3.34 -21.17
C CYS A 122 -6.55 3.41 -20.02
N VAL A 123 -6.60 2.46 -19.10
CA VAL A 123 -5.77 2.49 -17.89
C VAL A 123 -4.98 1.19 -17.75
N GLY A 124 -3.68 1.31 -17.56
CA GLY A 124 -2.73 0.25 -17.22
C GLY A 124 -2.06 0.52 -15.86
N SER A 125 -1.02 -0.24 -15.54
CA SER A 125 -0.27 -0.13 -14.28
C SER A 125 0.65 1.10 -14.26
N SER A 126 1.25 1.44 -15.39
CA SER A 126 2.22 2.55 -15.51
C SER A 126 1.80 3.63 -16.53
N ARG A 127 0.79 3.36 -17.34
CA ARG A 127 0.31 4.25 -18.41
C ARG A 127 -1.19 4.42 -18.33
N ALA A 128 -1.65 5.64 -18.59
CA ALA A 128 -3.06 5.95 -18.76
C ALA A 128 -3.25 6.83 -19.98
N ALA A 129 -4.32 6.60 -20.73
CA ALA A 129 -4.66 7.36 -21.91
C ALA A 129 -6.12 7.83 -21.85
N ILE A 130 -6.37 9.07 -22.26
CA ILE A 130 -7.70 9.69 -22.27
C ILE A 130 -7.94 10.36 -23.62
N SER A 131 -9.03 10.02 -24.30
CA SER A 131 -9.48 10.64 -25.55
C SER A 131 -10.84 11.29 -25.35
N GLY A 132 -11.05 12.48 -25.94
CA GLY A 132 -12.33 13.18 -25.91
C GLY A 132 -12.19 14.69 -26.07
N THR A 133 -13.27 15.44 -25.85
CA THR A 133 -13.20 16.91 -25.87
C THR A 133 -12.37 17.43 -24.68
N PRO A 134 -11.67 18.58 -24.81
CA PRO A 134 -10.77 19.07 -23.77
C PRO A 134 -11.46 19.25 -22.40
N ASP A 135 -12.70 19.77 -22.40
CA ASP A 135 -13.49 19.93 -21.17
C ASP A 135 -13.76 18.60 -20.47
N ARG A 136 -14.04 17.55 -21.26
CA ARG A 136 -14.32 16.21 -20.73
C ARG A 136 -13.06 15.51 -20.28
N ILE A 137 -11.95 15.65 -21.01
CA ILE A 137 -10.63 15.16 -20.59
C ILE A 137 -10.29 15.76 -19.23
N GLN A 138 -10.43 17.08 -19.06
CA GLN A 138 -10.16 17.75 -17.79
C GLN A 138 -11.06 17.21 -16.66
N ALA A 139 -12.35 17.00 -16.94
CA ALA A 139 -13.30 16.48 -15.95
C ALA A 139 -12.96 15.06 -15.46
N VAL A 140 -12.49 14.17 -16.34
CA VAL A 140 -12.19 12.77 -15.97
C VAL A 140 -10.76 12.55 -15.48
N SER A 141 -9.82 13.44 -15.82
CA SER A 141 -8.39 13.29 -15.50
C SER A 141 -8.16 13.05 -14.01
N GLY A 142 -8.87 13.79 -13.14
CA GLY A 142 -8.78 13.58 -11.70
C GLY A 142 -9.20 12.18 -11.26
N SER A 143 -10.29 11.64 -11.83
CA SER A 143 -10.78 10.29 -11.53
C SER A 143 -9.85 9.19 -12.02
N VAL A 144 -9.25 9.37 -13.21
CA VAL A 144 -8.28 8.43 -13.75
C VAL A 144 -7.03 8.38 -12.87
N LEU A 145 -6.49 9.55 -12.50
CA LEU A 145 -5.30 9.61 -11.63
C LEU A 145 -5.56 9.07 -10.23
N GLU A 146 -6.72 9.38 -9.64
CA GLU A 146 -7.14 8.83 -8.35
C GLU A 146 -7.28 7.31 -8.42
N HIS A 147 -7.84 6.78 -9.52
CA HIS A 147 -7.93 5.36 -9.75
C HIS A 147 -6.55 4.68 -9.89
N CYS A 148 -5.64 5.22 -10.70
CA CYS A 148 -4.28 4.68 -10.85
C CYS A 148 -3.54 4.64 -9.51
N TRP A 149 -3.67 5.71 -8.71
CA TRP A 149 -3.11 5.75 -7.37
C TRP A 149 -3.67 4.64 -6.48
N LEU A 150 -5.00 4.49 -6.42
CA LEU A 150 -5.66 3.45 -5.62
C LEU A 150 -5.23 2.05 -6.06
N GLN A 151 -5.18 1.80 -7.36
CA GLN A 151 -4.73 0.53 -7.92
C GLN A 151 -3.28 0.21 -7.52
N ALA A 152 -2.37 1.20 -7.60
CA ALA A 152 -0.99 1.03 -7.20
C ALA A 152 -0.85 0.74 -5.69
N GLN A 153 -1.62 1.43 -4.83
CA GLN A 153 -1.60 1.17 -3.38
C GLN A 153 -2.13 -0.24 -3.07
N MET A 154 -3.20 -0.67 -3.74
CA MET A 154 -3.77 -2.01 -3.57
C MET A 154 -2.81 -3.10 -4.02
N LEU A 155 -2.21 -2.98 -5.21
CA LEU A 155 -1.21 -3.93 -5.70
C LEU A 155 -0.01 -4.05 -4.76
N ARG A 156 0.45 -2.91 -4.20
CA ARG A 156 1.55 -2.92 -3.23
C ARG A 156 1.18 -3.70 -1.97
N LEU A 157 -0.02 -3.52 -1.43
CA LEU A 157 -0.48 -4.26 -0.25
C LEU A 157 -0.66 -5.74 -0.55
N GLU A 158 -1.22 -6.08 -1.71
CA GLU A 158 -1.36 -7.47 -2.18
C GLU A 158 -0.01 -8.17 -2.28
N GLN A 159 0.99 -7.52 -2.89
CA GLN A 159 2.33 -8.06 -2.98
C GLN A 159 2.99 -8.21 -1.60
N GLN A 160 2.85 -7.20 -0.74
CA GLN A 160 3.40 -7.25 0.62
C GLN A 160 2.80 -8.39 1.45
N ILE A 161 1.52 -8.72 1.27
CA ILE A 161 0.86 -9.81 1.98
C ILE A 161 1.21 -11.16 1.34
N SER A 162 1.23 -11.23 -0.01
CA SER A 162 1.52 -12.47 -0.74
C SER A 162 2.93 -13.01 -0.43
N GLU A 163 3.92 -12.13 -0.30
CA GLU A 163 5.30 -12.51 0.02
C GLU A 163 5.47 -13.00 1.47
N ARG A 164 4.51 -12.73 2.36
CA ARG A 164 4.64 -12.95 3.81
C ARG A 164 3.86 -14.15 4.34
N TRP A 165 3.16 -14.89 3.47
CA TRP A 165 2.46 -16.11 3.88
C TRP A 165 3.37 -17.15 4.51
N HIS A 166 4.60 -17.29 3.99
CA HIS A 166 5.56 -18.23 4.56
C HIS A 166 5.94 -17.87 6.01
N GLU A 167 6.03 -16.58 6.33
CA GLU A 167 6.31 -16.12 7.69
C GLU A 167 5.20 -16.53 8.67
N LEU A 168 3.95 -16.50 8.22
CA LEU A 168 2.80 -16.88 9.02
C LEU A 168 2.85 -18.37 9.40
N ASP A 169 3.21 -19.24 8.45
CA ASP A 169 3.35 -20.68 8.69
C ASP A 169 4.46 -20.97 9.71
N GLU A 170 5.60 -20.26 9.60
CA GLU A 170 6.70 -20.38 10.56
C GLU A 170 6.34 -19.91 11.97
N ASP A 171 5.51 -18.86 12.07
CA ASP A 171 5.15 -18.22 13.34
C ASP A 171 3.92 -18.87 14.00
N THR A 172 3.16 -19.69 13.28
CA THR A 172 1.97 -20.38 13.79
C THR A 172 2.23 -21.19 15.07
N PRO A 173 3.33 -21.97 15.22
CA PRO A 173 3.62 -22.68 16.46
C PRO A 173 3.77 -21.75 17.69
N ALA A 174 4.29 -20.53 17.50
CA ALA A 174 4.46 -19.56 18.58
C ALA A 174 3.10 -19.09 19.14
N ALA A 175 2.04 -19.19 18.35
CA ALA A 175 0.67 -18.89 18.78
C ALA A 175 0.10 -19.97 19.72
N PHE A 176 0.72 -21.15 19.80
CA PHE A 176 0.27 -22.27 20.63
C PHE A 176 1.16 -22.52 21.84
N GLU A 177 2.48 -22.42 21.72
CA GLU A 177 3.43 -22.60 22.82
C GLU A 177 4.65 -21.72 22.61
N LEU A 178 5.03 -20.96 23.65
CA LEU A 178 6.22 -20.13 23.60
C LEU A 178 7.40 -20.90 24.21
N THR A 179 8.35 -21.31 23.37
CA THR A 179 9.58 -21.98 23.83
C THR A 179 10.71 -20.94 24.02
N GLU A 180 11.67 -21.19 24.90
CA GLU A 180 12.83 -20.28 25.11
C GLU A 180 13.57 -19.84 23.82
N PRO A 181 13.88 -20.70 22.82
CA PRO A 181 14.52 -20.26 21.58
C PRO A 181 13.65 -19.32 20.73
N MET A 182 12.34 -19.25 20.98
CA MET A 182 11.45 -18.28 20.31
C MET A 182 11.57 -16.88 20.90
N LEU A 183 12.10 -16.73 22.12
CA LEU A 183 12.39 -15.42 22.72
C LEU A 183 13.49 -14.68 21.97
N ASP A 184 14.45 -15.41 21.40
CA ASP A 184 15.52 -14.83 20.59
C ASP A 184 14.96 -14.16 19.33
N ARG A 185 13.81 -14.65 18.82
CA ARG A 185 13.09 -14.10 17.66
C ARG A 185 12.00 -13.11 18.03
N ARG A 186 11.85 -12.74 19.30
CA ARG A 186 10.79 -11.83 19.78
C ARG A 186 10.75 -10.51 19.00
N GLN A 187 11.91 -9.91 18.74
CA GLN A 187 11.99 -8.64 18.03
C GLN A 187 11.44 -8.78 16.60
N GLN A 188 11.74 -9.89 15.93
CA GLN A 188 11.24 -10.19 14.58
C GLN A 188 9.71 -10.37 14.59
N LEU A 189 9.16 -11.13 15.55
CA LEU A 189 7.71 -11.29 15.70
C LEU A 189 7.01 -9.95 15.96
N GLN A 190 7.60 -9.11 16.82
CA GLN A 190 7.07 -7.79 17.14
C GLN A 190 7.09 -6.87 15.89
N ASP A 191 8.17 -6.90 15.11
CA ASP A 191 8.28 -6.13 13.89
C ASP A 191 7.29 -6.61 12.82
N ARG A 192 7.11 -7.94 12.68
CA ARG A 192 6.11 -8.55 11.77
C ARG A 192 4.69 -8.14 12.15
N PHE A 193 4.35 -8.17 13.44
CA PHE A 193 3.05 -7.72 13.93
C PHE A 193 2.84 -6.22 13.70
N ARG A 194 3.85 -5.39 13.98
CA ARG A 194 3.79 -3.94 13.70
C ARG A 194 3.54 -3.67 12.21
N GLN A 195 4.18 -4.42 11.31
CA GLN A 195 3.96 -4.29 9.88
C GLN A 195 2.52 -4.70 9.48
N MET A 196 1.97 -5.76 10.09
CA MET A 196 0.57 -6.17 9.87
C MET A 196 -0.40 -5.08 10.33
N ILE A 197 -0.19 -4.49 11.52
CA ILE A 197 -1.02 -3.37 12.01
C ILE A 197 -0.92 -2.17 11.06
N ALA A 198 0.29 -1.85 10.57
CA ALA A 198 0.47 -0.78 9.60
C ALA A 198 -0.27 -1.06 8.28
N ALA A 199 -0.26 -2.29 7.78
CA ALA A 199 -1.01 -2.69 6.60
C ALA A 199 -2.53 -2.57 6.82
N LYS A 200 -3.06 -3.03 7.96
CA LYS A 200 -4.48 -2.85 8.31
C LYS A 200 -4.86 -1.37 8.40
N ALA A 201 -4.01 -0.54 9.00
CA ALA A 201 -4.24 0.90 9.09
C ALA A 201 -4.25 1.57 7.70
N LEU A 202 -3.35 1.18 6.79
CA LEU A 202 -3.38 1.65 5.41
C LEU A 202 -4.66 1.22 4.69
N LEU A 203 -5.04 -0.05 4.81
CA LEU A 203 -6.27 -0.57 4.20
C LEU A 203 -7.51 0.17 4.71
N ALA A 204 -7.60 0.43 6.02
CA ALA A 204 -8.69 1.20 6.62
C ALA A 204 -8.76 2.65 6.09
N ARG A 205 -7.62 3.25 5.72
CA ARG A 205 -7.57 4.58 5.07
C ARG A 205 -8.02 4.53 3.61
N LEU A 206 -7.76 3.43 2.90
CA LEU A 206 -8.16 3.25 1.49
C LEU A 206 -9.64 2.88 1.35
N ALA A 207 -10.21 2.15 2.30
CA ALA A 207 -11.61 1.71 2.28
C ALA A 207 -12.62 2.82 1.93
N PRO A 208 -12.64 4.01 2.57
CA PRO A 208 -13.61 5.05 2.22
C PRO A 208 -13.42 5.61 0.80
N LEU A 209 -12.23 5.53 0.21
CA LEU A 209 -11.99 5.97 -1.17
C LEU A 209 -12.53 4.98 -2.21
N ILE A 210 -12.68 3.72 -1.80
CA ILE A 210 -13.16 2.62 -2.65
C ILE A 210 -14.66 2.43 -2.47
N ASP A 211 -15.12 2.38 -1.21
CA ASP A 211 -16.47 1.96 -0.84
C ASP A 211 -17.49 3.12 -0.77
N CYS A 212 -17.06 4.38 -0.67
CA CYS A 212 -18.00 5.51 -0.70
C CYS A 212 -18.18 6.03 -2.15
N PRO A 213 -19.28 5.70 -2.84
CA PRO A 213 -19.58 6.24 -4.16
C PRO A 213 -19.98 7.73 -4.07
N ALA A 214 -20.22 8.30 -5.24
CA ALA A 214 -20.32 9.72 -5.43
C ALA A 214 -21.50 10.41 -4.74
N VAL A 215 -21.26 11.68 -4.37
CA VAL A 215 -22.29 12.59 -3.87
C VAL A 215 -23.25 12.94 -5.02
N TRP A 216 -24.56 12.78 -4.79
CA TRP A 216 -25.62 13.13 -5.74
C TRP A 216 -25.64 14.65 -6.01
N PRO A 217 -25.83 15.11 -7.27
CA PRO A 217 -26.06 14.35 -8.50
C PRO A 217 -24.77 13.85 -9.20
N PRO A 218 -24.85 12.76 -9.99
CA PRO A 218 -23.67 12.15 -10.61
C PRO A 218 -23.13 13.00 -11.77
N THR A 219 -21.93 13.55 -11.56
CA THR A 219 -21.10 14.20 -12.58
C THR A 219 -20.39 13.18 -13.47
N LEU A 220 -19.83 13.63 -14.61
CA LEU A 220 -18.98 12.79 -15.46
C LEU A 220 -17.78 12.22 -14.70
N THR A 221 -17.15 13.05 -13.85
CA THR A 221 -16.02 12.68 -12.97
C THR A 221 -16.41 11.52 -12.06
N THR A 222 -17.57 11.61 -11.41
CA THR A 222 -18.03 10.60 -10.47
C THR A 222 -18.42 9.29 -11.15
N GLN A 223 -19.09 9.35 -12.30
CA GLN A 223 -19.43 8.17 -13.09
C GLN A 223 -18.18 7.48 -13.65
N ALA A 224 -17.18 8.26 -14.08
CA ALA A 224 -15.90 7.73 -14.52
C ALA A 224 -15.19 6.98 -13.38
N ALA A 225 -15.14 7.57 -12.19
CA ALA A 225 -14.54 6.94 -11.02
C ALA A 225 -15.24 5.63 -10.62
N GLU A 226 -16.57 5.62 -10.63
CA GLU A 226 -17.36 4.40 -10.35
C GLU A 226 -17.07 3.30 -11.37
N ARG A 227 -17.10 3.61 -12.67
CA ARG A 227 -16.84 2.62 -13.72
C ARG A 227 -15.42 2.06 -13.67
N LEU A 228 -14.44 2.91 -13.35
CA LEU A 228 -13.06 2.48 -13.14
C LEU A 228 -12.95 1.52 -11.95
N ARG A 229 -13.59 1.84 -10.81
CA ARG A 229 -13.61 0.95 -9.63
C ARG A 229 -14.31 -0.38 -9.89
N GLU A 230 -15.45 -0.36 -10.57
CA GLU A 230 -16.20 -1.57 -10.93
C GLU A 230 -15.37 -2.47 -11.84
N LYS A 231 -14.75 -1.91 -12.89
CA LYS A 231 -13.98 -2.68 -13.86
C LYS A 231 -12.71 -3.30 -13.26
N SER A 232 -12.07 -2.59 -12.35
CA SER A 232 -10.89 -3.05 -11.61
C SER A 232 -11.20 -3.94 -10.40
N ARG A 233 -12.49 -4.11 -10.06
CA ARG A 233 -12.98 -4.87 -8.91
C ARG A 233 -12.31 -4.47 -7.59
N LEU A 234 -12.06 -3.16 -7.41
CA LEU A 234 -11.32 -2.67 -6.25
C LEU A 234 -11.99 -3.02 -4.92
N SER A 235 -13.32 -3.01 -4.84
CA SER A 235 -14.06 -3.41 -3.63
C SER A 235 -13.89 -4.90 -3.31
N ASP A 236 -13.93 -5.79 -4.32
CA ASP A 236 -13.72 -7.22 -4.11
C ASP A 236 -12.29 -7.51 -3.63
N ARG A 237 -11.31 -6.84 -4.25
CA ARG A 237 -9.90 -6.94 -3.87
C ARG A 237 -9.65 -6.41 -2.45
N LEU A 238 -10.29 -5.30 -2.10
CA LEU A 238 -10.26 -4.75 -0.75
C LEU A 238 -10.79 -5.75 0.27
N GLN A 239 -11.93 -6.38 -0.01
CA GLN A 239 -12.51 -7.40 0.87
C GLN A 239 -11.58 -8.60 1.01
N PHE A 240 -11.04 -9.11 -0.11
CA PHE A 240 -10.10 -10.23 -0.07
C PHE A 240 -8.85 -9.92 0.78
N LEU A 241 -8.26 -8.73 0.64
CA LEU A 241 -7.15 -8.31 1.48
C LEU A 241 -7.50 -8.21 2.97
N ARG A 242 -8.71 -7.76 3.30
CA ARG A 242 -9.19 -7.73 4.69
C ARG A 242 -9.25 -9.13 5.27
N ASP A 243 -9.81 -10.07 4.52
CA ASP A 243 -9.93 -11.46 4.94
C ASP A 243 -8.54 -12.09 5.14
N GLN A 244 -7.59 -11.83 4.24
CA GLN A 244 -6.20 -12.28 4.41
C GLN A 244 -5.57 -11.68 5.68
N LEU A 245 -5.66 -10.37 5.89
CA LEU A 245 -5.09 -9.73 7.08
C LEU A 245 -5.75 -10.20 8.39
N GLU A 246 -7.02 -10.59 8.36
CA GLU A 246 -7.69 -11.20 9.52
C GLU A 246 -7.05 -12.55 9.91
N VAL A 247 -6.65 -13.35 8.92
CA VAL A 247 -5.93 -14.60 9.20
C VAL A 247 -4.59 -14.32 9.90
N PHE A 248 -3.85 -13.32 9.42
CA PHE A 248 -2.59 -12.90 10.07
C PHE A 248 -2.85 -12.44 11.52
N GLU A 249 -3.87 -11.62 11.74
CA GLU A 249 -4.22 -11.12 13.07
C GLU A 249 -4.54 -12.25 14.05
N ARG A 250 -5.32 -13.25 13.62
CA ARG A 250 -5.67 -14.42 14.45
C ARG A 250 -4.46 -15.23 14.92
N VAL A 251 -3.33 -15.15 14.22
CA VAL A 251 -2.08 -15.81 14.63
C VAL A 251 -1.24 -14.88 15.50
N TYR A 252 -1.02 -13.64 15.08
CA TYR A 252 -0.09 -12.75 15.78
C TYR A 252 -0.65 -12.17 17.09
N GLU A 253 -1.96 -12.02 17.25
CA GLU A 253 -2.55 -11.53 18.49
C GLU A 253 -2.30 -12.50 19.67
N PRO A 254 -2.57 -13.82 19.55
CA PRO A 254 -2.15 -14.80 20.55
C PRO A 254 -0.64 -14.83 20.81
N CYS A 255 0.20 -14.72 19.77
CA CYS A 255 1.65 -14.65 19.93
C CYS A 255 2.06 -13.48 20.85
N GLY A 256 1.49 -12.30 20.61
CA GLY A 256 1.74 -11.11 21.43
C GLY A 256 1.33 -11.31 22.89
N GLN A 257 0.14 -11.87 23.11
CA GLN A 257 -0.37 -12.15 24.45
C GLN A 257 0.54 -13.13 25.22
N ARG A 258 0.94 -14.23 24.59
CA ARG A 258 1.80 -15.24 25.20
C ARG A 258 3.19 -14.73 25.53
N ILE A 259 3.78 -13.91 24.66
CA ILE A 259 5.06 -13.26 24.93
C ILE A 259 4.95 -12.36 26.16
N SER A 260 3.86 -11.59 26.26
CA SER A 260 3.60 -10.74 27.43
C SER A 260 3.46 -11.57 28.71
N ASP A 261 2.67 -12.64 28.67
CA ASP A 261 2.41 -13.52 29.81
C ASP A 261 3.69 -14.24 30.28
N PHE A 262 4.51 -14.74 29.35
CA PHE A 262 5.78 -15.38 29.67
C PHE A 262 6.76 -14.42 30.36
N LEU A 263 6.85 -13.18 29.87
CA LEU A 263 7.69 -12.16 30.49
C LEU A 263 7.18 -11.74 31.87
N SER A 264 5.86 -11.67 32.04
CA SER A 264 5.23 -11.40 33.33
C SER A 264 5.55 -12.51 34.34
N SER A 265 5.41 -13.78 33.92
CA SER A 265 5.73 -14.95 34.74
C SER A 265 7.22 -14.98 35.15
N ARG A 266 8.15 -14.73 34.22
CA ARG A 266 9.58 -14.64 34.55
C ARG A 266 9.90 -13.54 35.55
N LYS A 267 9.30 -12.35 35.40
CA LYS A 267 9.49 -11.24 36.35
C LYS A 267 8.94 -11.60 37.73
N SER A 268 7.78 -12.27 37.78
CA SER A 268 7.19 -12.75 39.04
C SER A 268 8.11 -13.75 39.76
N HIS A 269 8.63 -14.75 39.05
CA HIS A 269 9.54 -15.73 39.65
C HIS A 269 10.88 -15.12 40.07
N THR A 270 11.41 -14.16 39.30
CA THR A 270 12.63 -13.45 39.69
C THR A 270 12.41 -12.66 40.97
N LEU A 271 11.27 -11.99 41.09
CA LEU A 271 10.88 -11.24 42.28
C LEU A 271 10.69 -12.16 43.49
N GLU A 272 10.04 -13.30 43.30
CA GLU A 272 9.87 -14.34 44.32
C GLU A 272 11.24 -14.82 44.85
N TRP A 273 12.18 -15.14 43.96
CA TRP A 273 13.54 -15.53 44.36
C TRP A 273 14.28 -14.43 45.12
N VAL A 274 14.15 -13.18 44.69
CA VAL A 274 14.75 -12.03 45.40
C VAL A 274 14.20 -11.92 46.81
N ILE A 275 12.88 -12.08 47.01
CA ILE A 275 12.26 -12.07 48.34
C ILE A 275 12.78 -13.21 49.21
N ILE A 276 12.86 -14.44 48.67
CA ILE A 276 13.36 -15.61 49.40
C ILE A 276 14.80 -15.40 49.86
N VAL A 277 15.67 -14.90 48.99
CA VAL A 277 17.08 -14.62 49.33
C VAL A 277 17.19 -13.54 50.41
N LEU A 278 16.35 -12.50 50.35
CA LEU A 278 16.36 -11.40 51.31
C LEU A 278 15.89 -11.86 52.70
N LEU A 279 14.82 -12.66 52.75
CA LEU A 279 14.33 -13.29 53.97
C LEU A 279 15.37 -14.26 54.58
N ALA A 280 16.06 -15.03 53.74
CA ALA A 280 17.13 -15.92 54.19
C ALA A 280 18.31 -15.14 54.79
N PHE A 281 18.65 -13.97 54.22
CA PHE A 281 19.70 -13.11 54.76
C PHE A 281 19.28 -12.46 56.08
N GLU A 282 18.05 -11.96 56.19
CA GLU A 282 17.50 -11.38 57.42
C GLU A 282 17.46 -12.41 58.57
N THR A 283 16.99 -13.63 58.29
CA THR A 283 16.99 -14.71 59.27
C THR A 283 18.39 -15.11 59.69
N LEU A 284 19.37 -15.11 58.77
CA LEU A 284 20.77 -15.39 59.12
C LEU A 284 21.36 -14.29 60.02
N LEU A 285 21.09 -13.02 59.73
CA LEU A 285 21.50 -11.90 60.58
C LEU A 285 20.89 -12.00 61.98
N LEU A 286 19.58 -12.29 62.09
CA LEU A 286 18.90 -12.50 63.37
C LEU A 286 19.51 -13.65 64.18
N VAL A 287 19.88 -14.75 63.52
CA VAL A 287 20.54 -15.88 64.19
C VAL A 287 21.92 -15.49 64.70
N VAL A 288 22.71 -14.75 63.91
CA VAL A 288 24.03 -14.26 64.34
C VAL A 288 23.89 -13.32 65.54
N ASP A 289 22.90 -12.44 65.54
CA ASP A 289 22.65 -11.50 66.65
C ASP A 289 22.16 -12.22 67.93
N LEU A 290 21.37 -13.29 67.77
CA LEU A 290 21.00 -14.16 68.88
C LEU A 290 22.22 -14.88 69.47
N LEU A 291 23.12 -15.41 68.63
CA LEU A 291 24.32 -16.10 69.09
C LEU A 291 25.33 -15.14 69.73
N SER A 292 25.49 -13.93 69.20
CA SER A 292 26.35 -12.90 69.77
C SER A 292 25.85 -12.47 71.15
N SER A 293 24.54 -12.22 71.30
CA SER A 293 23.92 -11.84 72.58
C SER A 293 23.99 -12.96 73.63
N LEU A 294 23.84 -14.24 73.23
CA LEU A 294 24.06 -15.39 74.12
C LEU A 294 25.52 -15.49 74.60
N SER A 295 26.50 -15.26 73.71
CA SER A 295 27.92 -15.31 74.07
C SER A 295 28.37 -14.15 74.96
N ALA A 296 27.72 -12.99 74.87
CA ALA A 296 28.01 -11.83 75.72
C ALA A 296 27.41 -11.93 77.13
N GLY A 297 26.50 -12.88 77.36
CA GLY A 297 25.81 -13.10 78.63
C GLY A 297 26.46 -14.13 79.56
N THR A 298 27.57 -14.74 79.16
CA THR A 298 28.40 -15.66 79.95
C THR A 298 29.73 -15.04 80.31
#